data_AF-A0A496PPA6-F1
#
_entry.id   AF-A0A496PPA6-F1
#
_cell.length_a   1.000
_cell.length_b   1.000
_cell.length_c   1.000
_cell.angle_alpha   90.00
_cell.angle_beta   90.00
_cell.angle_gamma   90.00
#
_symmetry.space_group_name_H-M   'P 1'
#
loop_
_entity.id
_entity.type
_entity.pdbx_description
1 polymer ?
#
loop_
_entity_poly.entity_id
_entity_poly.type
_entity_poly.pdbx_seq_one_letter_code
_entity_poly.pdbx_strand_id
1 'polypeptide(L)'
;MSGGHFNYEDSYLDSIAEQLEQDIKYNAISWNKPVVGEDEQFFGFQLEPETIKFISGISQQLRQLRTILREYDLAISDDTCEKTFQERVGINGSQQGKL
;
A
#
# COMPACT_ATOMS: atom_id res chain seq x y z
N MET A 1 -22.85 -13.62 -0.13
CA MET A 1 -22.77 -12.74 1.05
C MET A 1 -21.56 -11.85 0.84
N SER A 2 -21.73 -10.55 0.99
CA SER A 2 -20.74 -9.52 0.65
C SER A 2 -19.54 -9.60 1.60
N GLY A 3 -18.47 -10.29 1.21
CA GLY A 3 -17.16 -10.33 1.88
C GLY A 3 -16.45 -9.00 1.76
N GLY A 4 -17.03 -7.98 2.40
CA GLY A 4 -16.48 -6.63 2.45
C GLY A 4 -15.87 -6.37 3.81
N HIS A 5 -14.56 -6.61 3.95
CA HIS A 5 -13.79 -6.12 5.07
C HIS A 5 -12.44 -5.59 4.55
N PHE A 6 -12.45 -4.31 4.17
CA PHE A 6 -11.39 -3.29 4.22
C PHE A 6 -11.82 -2.16 3.29
N ASN A 7 -12.85 -1.42 3.70
CA ASN A 7 -13.42 -0.33 2.93
C ASN A 7 -13.04 1.00 3.59
N TYR A 8 -12.45 1.89 2.78
CA TYR A 8 -12.09 3.31 3.02
C TYR A 8 -10.77 3.64 3.72
N GLU A 9 -10.41 3.05 4.87
CA GLU A 9 -9.19 3.48 5.59
C GLU A 9 -7.88 3.08 4.88
N ASP A 10 -7.87 1.96 4.15
CA ASP A 10 -6.74 1.53 3.31
C ASP A 10 -6.45 2.52 2.16
N SER A 11 -7.52 3.05 1.55
CA SER A 11 -7.39 4.08 0.51
C SER A 11 -6.82 5.38 1.07
N TYR A 12 -6.99 5.65 2.36
CA TYR A 12 -6.48 6.86 2.98
C TYR A 12 -4.98 6.75 3.28
N LEU A 13 -4.53 5.63 3.86
CA LEU A 13 -3.10 5.39 4.07
C LEU A 13 -2.32 5.31 2.76
N ASP A 14 -2.89 4.67 1.73
CA ASP A 14 -2.29 4.64 0.40
C ASP A 14 -2.22 6.03 -0.23
N SER A 15 -3.30 6.81 -0.19
CA SER A 15 -3.29 8.15 -0.79
C SER A 15 -2.30 9.10 -0.11
N ILE A 16 -2.13 9.02 1.21
CA ILE A 16 -1.07 9.78 1.91
C ILE A 16 0.30 9.30 1.46
N ALA A 17 0.55 7.98 1.45
CA ALA A 17 1.86 7.45 1.04
C ALA A 17 2.21 7.84 -0.39
N GLU A 18 1.25 7.76 -1.31
CA GLU A 18 1.40 8.16 -2.71
C GLU A 18 1.68 9.65 -2.85
N GLN A 19 0.96 10.51 -2.11
CA GLN A 19 1.22 11.95 -2.13
C GLN A 19 2.65 12.26 -1.67
N LEU A 20 3.09 11.66 -0.55
CA LEU A 20 4.45 11.87 -0.04
C LEU A 20 5.52 11.36 -1.03
N GLU A 21 5.27 10.23 -1.69
CA GLU A 21 6.15 9.68 -2.72
C GLU A 21 6.22 10.59 -3.96
N GLN A 22 5.10 11.19 -4.37
CA GLN A 22 5.05 12.17 -5.44
C GLN A 22 5.79 13.45 -5.07
N ASP A 23 5.59 13.97 -3.86
CA ASP A 23 6.28 15.17 -3.37
C ASP A 23 7.80 14.98 -3.41
N ILE A 24 8.29 13.79 -3.01
CA ILE A 24 9.71 13.41 -3.12
C ILE A 24 10.14 13.33 -4.59
N LYS A 25 9.40 12.61 -5.42
CA LYS A 25 9.73 12.36 -6.84
C LYS A 25 9.87 13.68 -7.62
N TYR A 26 9.00 14.63 -7.32
CA TYR A 26 8.91 15.90 -8.02
C TYR A 26 9.65 17.03 -7.31
N ASN A 27 10.27 16.79 -6.15
CA ASN A 27 10.92 17.80 -5.33
C ASN A 27 11.96 18.65 -6.08
N ALA A 28 12.72 18.02 -6.99
CA ALA A 28 13.78 18.66 -7.76
C ALA A 28 13.27 19.49 -8.95
N ILE A 29 11.97 19.48 -9.24
CA ILE A 29 11.39 20.27 -10.33
C ILE A 29 11.47 21.75 -9.98
N SER A 30 12.02 22.53 -10.91
CA SER A 30 12.06 23.99 -10.78
C SER A 30 10.68 24.59 -11.03
N TRP A 31 10.30 25.58 -10.22
CA TRP A 31 9.09 26.39 -10.44
C TRP A 31 8.99 27.01 -11.83
N ASN A 32 10.13 27.31 -12.46
CA ASN A 32 10.19 27.94 -13.79
C ASN A 32 10.06 26.93 -14.95
N LYS A 33 10.17 25.63 -14.64
CA LYS A 33 10.11 24.54 -15.63
C LYS A 33 9.30 23.37 -15.05
N PRO A 34 7.98 23.54 -14.88
CA PRO A 34 7.13 22.48 -14.39
C PRO A 34 7.19 21.27 -15.33
N VAL A 35 7.05 20.08 -14.77
CA VAL A 35 6.82 18.88 -15.57
C VAL A 35 5.33 18.79 -15.84
N VAL A 36 4.96 18.81 -17.12
CA VAL A 36 3.57 18.67 -17.57
C VAL A 36 3.33 17.20 -17.85
N GLY A 37 2.50 16.55 -17.03
CA GLY A 37 1.92 15.24 -17.32
C GLY A 37 0.73 15.36 -18.28
N GLU A 38 0.08 14.24 -18.59
CA GLU A 38 -1.05 14.23 -19.54
C GLU A 38 -2.21 15.13 -19.10
N ASP A 39 -2.46 15.26 -17.78
CA ASP A 39 -3.56 16.07 -17.23
C ASP A 39 -3.17 17.01 -16.06
N GLU A 40 -1.91 16.99 -15.60
CA GLU A 40 -1.47 17.72 -14.40
C GLU A 40 -0.10 18.40 -14.58
N GLN A 41 0.09 19.54 -13.90
CA GLN A 41 1.37 20.24 -13.82
C GLN A 41 2.01 19.99 -12.45
N PHE A 42 3.19 19.41 -12.44
CA PHE A 42 3.95 19.15 -11.22
C PHE A 42 4.97 20.26 -10.98
N PHE A 43 4.93 20.83 -9.78
CA PHE A 43 5.89 21.80 -9.27
C PHE A 43 6.65 21.18 -8.10
N GLY A 44 7.97 21.38 -8.06
CA GLY A 44 8.79 20.88 -6.97
C GLY A 44 8.78 21.81 -5.78
N PHE A 45 8.58 21.26 -4.58
CA PHE A 45 8.64 22.00 -3.32
C PHE A 45 10.06 22.41 -2.92
N GLN A 46 11.11 21.86 -3.57
CA GLN A 46 12.51 22.14 -3.28
C GLN A 46 12.86 21.97 -1.78
N LEU A 47 12.31 20.94 -1.16
CA LEU A 47 12.59 20.54 0.21
C LEU A 47 14.06 20.17 0.39
N GLU A 48 14.60 20.49 1.56
CA GLU A 48 15.94 20.12 1.99
C GLU A 48 16.13 18.59 2.04
N PRO A 49 17.35 18.07 1.83
CA PRO A 49 17.63 16.63 1.84
C PRO A 49 17.19 15.92 3.12
N GLU A 50 17.34 16.56 4.29
CA GLU A 50 16.92 16.01 5.58
C GLU A 50 15.40 15.83 5.64
N THR A 51 14.64 16.77 5.08
CA THR A 51 13.18 16.72 4.99
C THR A 51 12.73 15.60 4.06
N ILE A 52 13.37 15.45 2.89
CA ILE A 52 13.10 14.32 1.97
C ILE A 52 13.31 12.98 2.68
N LYS A 53 14.42 12.85 3.41
CA LYS A 53 14.73 11.62 4.16
C LYS A 53 13.69 11.33 5.23
N PHE A 54 13.24 12.35 5.95
CA PHE A 54 12.18 12.22 6.95
C PHE A 54 10.86 11.76 6.33
N ILE A 55 10.42 12.42 5.25
CA ILE A 55 9.17 12.09 4.55
C ILE A 55 9.24 10.67 3.96
N SER A 56 10.38 10.28 3.40
CA SER A 56 10.59 8.93 2.87
C SER A 56 10.42 7.87 3.97
N GLY A 57 10.92 8.15 5.18
CA GLY A 57 10.72 7.28 6.34
C GLY A 57 9.26 7.15 6.76
N ILE A 58 8.46 8.22 6.62
CA ILE A 58 7.02 8.18 6.91
C ILE A 58 6.28 7.34 5.86
N SER A 59 6.51 7.57 4.56
CA SER A 59 5.88 6.77 3.49
C SER A 59 6.16 5.27 3.70
N GLN A 60 7.40 4.90 4.03
CA GLN A 60 7.75 3.50 4.30
C GLN A 60 6.96 2.90 5.49
N GLN A 61 6.82 3.65 6.58
CA GLN A 61 6.04 3.21 7.75
C GLN A 61 4.55 3.04 7.42
N LEU A 62 3.98 3.94 6.61
CA LEU A 62 2.59 3.82 6.16
C LEU A 62 2.37 2.56 5.31
N ARG A 63 3.28 2.25 4.38
CA ARG A 63 3.22 1.03 3.57
C ARG A 63 3.31 -0.22 4.45
N GLN A 64 4.20 -0.23 5.44
CA GLN A 64 4.33 -1.35 6.40
C GLN A 64 3.06 -1.53 7.24
N LEU A 65 2.50 -0.44 7.77
CA LEU A 65 1.27 -0.47 8.54
C LEU A 65 0.13 -1.06 7.72
N ARG A 66 -0.02 -0.63 6.46
CA ARG A 66 -1.02 -1.19 5.55
C ARG A 66 -0.86 -2.70 5.37
N THR A 67 0.36 -3.20 5.17
CA THR A 67 0.60 -4.65 5.07
C THR A 67 0.13 -5.38 6.33
N ILE A 68 0.46 -4.87 7.51
CA ILE A 68 0.04 -5.45 8.79
C ILE A 68 -1.50 -5.47 8.93
N LEU A 69 -2.16 -4.36 8.59
CA LEU A 69 -3.62 -4.24 8.64
C LEU A 69 -4.30 -5.23 7.69
N ARG A 70 -3.77 -5.38 6.48
CA ARG A 70 -4.24 -6.36 5.51
C ARG A 70 -4.02 -7.81 5.98
N GLU A 71 -2.90 -8.10 6.61
CA GLU A 71 -2.64 -9.42 7.19
C GLU A 71 -3.60 -9.75 8.34
N TYR A 72 -3.87 -8.77 9.20
CA TYR A 72 -4.85 -8.89 10.28
C TYR A 72 -6.25 -9.15 9.73
N ASP A 73 -6.67 -8.40 8.71
CA ASP A 73 -7.96 -8.60 8.08
C ASP A 73 -8.10 -9.99 7.45
N LEU A 74 -7.07 -10.46 6.77
CA LEU A 74 -7.03 -11.83 6.24
C LEU A 74 -7.08 -12.90 7.34
N ALA A 75 -6.58 -12.60 8.55
CA ALA A 75 -6.59 -13.53 9.67
C ALA A 75 -7.95 -13.59 10.38
N ILE A 76 -8.73 -12.50 10.35
CA ILE A 76 -10.02 -12.39 11.05
C ILE A 76 -11.22 -12.59 10.13
N SER A 77 -11.09 -12.23 8.85
CA SER A 77 -12.08 -12.67 7.87
C SER A 77 -11.95 -14.18 7.73
N ASP A 78 -12.92 -14.92 8.27
CA ASP A 78 -13.19 -16.35 7.99
C ASP A 78 -13.35 -16.66 6.47
N ASP A 79 -13.04 -15.70 5.59
CA ASP A 79 -12.99 -15.78 4.13
C ASP A 79 -11.65 -16.34 3.62
N THR A 80 -10.84 -16.94 4.51
CA THR A 80 -9.94 -18.00 4.08
C THR A 80 -10.79 -19.21 3.71
N CYS A 81 -11.23 -19.27 2.45
CA CYS A 81 -11.54 -20.53 1.79
C CYS A 81 -10.36 -21.46 2.11
N GLU A 82 -10.57 -22.44 3.00
CA GLU A 82 -9.56 -23.28 3.66
C GLU A 82 -8.45 -23.78 2.70
N LYS A 83 -8.86 -23.99 1.45
CA LYS A 83 -8.02 -24.31 0.30
C LYS A 83 -6.88 -23.32 0.04
N THR A 84 -7.13 -22.02 0.05
CA THR A 84 -6.13 -20.97 -0.21
C THR A 84 -5.11 -20.87 0.92
N PHE A 85 -5.53 -21.15 2.16
CA PHE A 85 -4.62 -21.23 3.31
C PHE A 85 -3.72 -22.46 3.20
N GLN A 86 -4.30 -23.65 2.97
CA GLN A 86 -3.57 -24.92 2.81
C GLN A 86 -2.49 -24.84 1.71
N GLU A 87 -2.81 -24.25 0.55
CA GLU A 87 -1.86 -24.02 -0.53
C GLU A 87 -0.70 -23.08 -0.14
N ARG A 88 -0.99 -22.00 0.61
CA ARG A 88 0.02 -20.99 1.00
C ARG A 88 1.00 -21.49 2.06
N VAL A 89 0.57 -22.37 2.98
CA VAL A 89 1.44 -22.94 4.03
C VAL A 89 2.06 -24.29 3.65
N GLY A 90 1.88 -24.75 2.41
CA GLY A 90 2.46 -26.00 1.92
C GLY A 90 1.83 -27.26 2.53
N ILE A 91 0.61 -27.14 3.07
CA ILE A 91 -0.17 -28.29 3.54
C ILE A 91 -0.87 -28.86 2.31
N ASN A 92 -0.24 -29.84 1.65
CA ASN A 92 -0.90 -30.61 0.60
C ASN A 92 -2.12 -31.30 1.22
N GLY A 93 -3.31 -30.88 0.84
CA GLY A 93 -4.57 -31.46 1.28
C GLY A 93 -4.51 -32.98 1.12
N SER A 94 -4.38 -33.68 2.25
CA SER A 94 -4.44 -35.13 2.27
C SER A 94 -5.80 -35.52 1.73
N GLN A 95 -5.84 -36.21 0.60
CA GLN A 95 -7.01 -36.97 0.19
C GLN A 95 -7.34 -37.97 1.29
N GLN A 96 -8.22 -37.61 2.21
CA GLN A 96 -9.06 -38.56 2.93
C GLN A 96 -10.35 -38.57 2.14
N GLY A 97 -10.54 -39.50 1.21
CA GLY A 97 -10.68 -40.91 1.51
C GLY A 97 -12.18 -41.18 1.55
N LYS A 98 -12.70 -41.69 0.43
CA LYS A 98 -14.06 -42.24 0.32
C LYS A 98 -14.38 -43.10 1.54
N LEU A 99 -15.53 -42.86 2.16
CA LEU A 99 -16.46 -43.90 2.62
C LEU A 99 -17.88 -43.37 2.41
#